data_AF-A0A537P6C3-F1
#
_entry.id   AF-A0A537P6C3-F1
#
_cell.length_a   1.000
_cell.length_b   1.000
_cell.length_c   1.000
_cell.angle_alpha   90.00
_cell.angle_beta   90.00
_cell.angle_gamma   90.00
#
_symmetry.space_group_name_H-M   'P 1'
#
loop_
_entity.id
_entity.type
_entity.pdbx_description
1 polymer ?
#
loop_
_entity_poly.entity_id
_entity_poly.type
_entity_poly.pdbx_seq_one_letter_code
_entity_poly.pdbx_strand_id
1 'polypeptide(L)' 'MFTPQFILTALILVAALSAIVWMIILEKRPRTDLNPRLVPTTAILLISGFIALLTLIHLVNLVGLNTGRFR' A
#
# COMPACT_ATOMS: atom_id res chain seq x y z
N MET A 1 1.47 23.25 0.20
CA MET A 1 1.59 21.92 0.83
C MET A 1 0.50 20.96 0.36
N PHE A 2 -0.79 21.35 0.32
CA PHE A 2 -1.87 20.52 -0.25
C PHE A 2 -2.01 20.67 -1.78
N THR A 3 -1.02 20.20 -2.52
CA THR A 3 -1.15 20.11 -3.98
C THR A 3 -2.04 18.90 -4.36
N PRO A 4 -2.66 18.89 -5.55
CA PRO A 4 -3.40 17.72 -6.02
C PRO A 4 -2.57 16.43 -5.97
N GLN A 5 -1.28 16.51 -6.30
CA GLN A 5 -0.34 15.41 -6.23
C GLN A 5 -0.17 14.89 -4.79
N PHE A 6 -0.05 15.79 -3.81
CA PHE A 6 0.05 15.41 -2.40
C PHE A 6 -1.21 14.67 -1.94
N ILE A 7 -2.39 15.21 -2.27
CA ILE A 7 -3.68 14.62 -1.90
C ILE A 7 -3.83 13.23 -2.53
N LEU A 8 -3.57 13.10 -3.84
CA LEU A 8 -3.66 11.81 -4.54
C LEU A 8 -2.68 10.79 -3.97
N THR A 9 -1.45 11.18 -3.69
CA THR A 9 -0.43 10.29 -3.12
C THR A 9 -0.83 9.79 -1.74
N ALA A 10 -1.37 10.68 -0.90
CA ALA A 10 -1.87 10.32 0.42
C ALA A 10 -3.08 9.37 0.34
N LEU A 11 -4.01 9.60 -0.59
CA LEU A 11 -5.16 8.71 -0.80
C LEU A 11 -4.73 7.31 -1.27
N ILE A 12 -3.77 7.23 -2.20
CA ILE A 12 -3.23 5.95 -2.68
C ILE A 12 -2.53 5.21 -1.53
N LEU A 13 -1.77 5.91 -0.70
CA LEU A 13 -1.13 5.31 0.48
C LEU A 13 -2.18 4.73 1.44
N VAL A 14 -3.24 5.47 1.76
CA VAL A 14 -4.33 4.99 2.63
C VAL A 14 -5.04 3.78 2.00
N ALA A 15 -5.29 3.81 0.69
CA ALA A 15 -5.91 2.69 -0.02
C ALA A 15 -5.02 1.42 0.00
N ALA A 16 -3.72 1.57 -0.23
CA ALA A 16 -2.75 0.47 -0.18
C ALA A 16 -2.66 -0.14 1.23
N LEU A 17 -2.59 0.69 2.28
CA LEU A 17 -2.58 0.23 3.67
C LEU A 17 -3.89 -0.50 4.02
N SER A 18 -5.03 0.02 3.57
CA SER A 18 -6.34 -0.61 3.78
C SER A 18 -6.42 -1.99 3.11
N ALA A 19 -5.90 -2.11 1.88
CA ALA A 19 -5.81 -3.38 1.17
C ALA A 19 -4.92 -4.39 1.91
N ILE A 20 -3.77 -3.95 2.43
CA ILE A 20 -2.88 -4.80 3.25
C ILE A 20 -3.62 -5.33 4.48
N VAL A 21 -4.24 -4.43 5.27
CA VAL A 21 -4.98 -4.82 6.47
C VAL A 21 -6.09 -5.80 6.13
N TRP A 22 -6.85 -5.53 5.06
CA TRP A 22 -7.93 -6.40 4.62
C TRP A 22 -7.43 -7.79 4.23
N MET A 23 -6.33 -7.89 3.48
CA MET A 23 -5.73 -9.16 3.10
C MET A 23 -5.18 -9.93 4.32
N ILE A 24 -4.58 -9.25 5.30
CA ILE A 24 -4.13 -9.87 6.55
C ILE A 24 -5.32 -10.47 7.32
N ILE A 25 -6.43 -9.73 7.41
CA ILE A 25 -7.66 -10.22 8.06
C ILE A 25 -8.19 -11.44 7.30
N LEU A 26 -8.20 -11.39 5.97
CA LEU A 26 -8.69 -12.48 5.13
C LEU A 26 -7.84 -13.75 5.25
N GLU A 27 -6.51 -13.60 5.32
CA GLU A 27 -5.58 -14.73 5.47
C GLU A 27 -5.69 -15.38 6.85
N LYS A 28 -5.87 -14.56 7.91
CA LYS A 28 -6.04 -15.04 9.29
C LYS A 28 -7.40 -15.67 9.56
N ARG A 29 -8.42 -15.42 8.71
CA ARG A 29 -9.74 -16.02 8.91
C ARG A 29 -9.66 -17.55 8.76
N PRO A 30 -10.15 -18.32 9.75
CA PRO A 30 -10.19 -19.77 9.66
C PRO A 30 -10.94 -20.20 8.40
N ARG A 31 -10.39 -21.20 7.72
CA ARG A 31 -11.00 -21.73 6.50
C ARG A 31 -12.17 -22.63 6.92
N THR A 32 -13.35 -22.34 6.39
CA THR A 32 -14.56 -23.16 6.58
C THR A 32 -14.62 -24.34 5.62
N ASP A 33 -13.75 -24.35 4.61
CA ASP A 33 -13.70 -25.31 3.52
C ASP A 33 -12.25 -25.49 3.03
N LEU A 34 -11.95 -26.64 2.40
CA LEU A 34 -10.67 -26.98 1.78
C LEU A 34 -10.50 -26.35 0.38
N ASN A 35 -11.56 -25.78 -0.18
CA ASN A 35 -11.47 -25.11 -1.47
C ASN A 35 -10.44 -23.96 -1.45
N PRO A 36 -9.54 -23.89 -2.45
CA PRO A 36 -8.55 -22.83 -2.54
C PRO A 36 -9.24 -21.48 -2.71
N ARG A 37 -8.75 -20.45 -2.00
CA ARG A 37 -9.25 -19.09 -2.18
C ARG A 37 -8.88 -18.61 -3.59
N LEU A 38 -9.88 -18.15 -4.36
CA LEU A 38 -9.68 -17.58 -5.69
C LEU A 38 -8.86 -16.27 -5.65
N VAL A 39 -8.87 -15.59 -4.51
CA VAL A 39 -8.13 -14.35 -4.29
C VAL A 39 -6.69 -14.68 -3.91
N PRO A 40 -5.68 -14.30 -4.72
CA PRO A 40 -4.27 -14.53 -4.41
C PRO A 40 -3.80 -13.50 -3.37
N THR A 41 -4.19 -13.70 -2.11
CA THR A 41 -3.94 -12.81 -0.96
C THR A 41 -2.47 -12.41 -0.83
N THR A 42 -1.54 -13.36 -0.98
CA THR A 42 -0.10 -13.10 -0.93
C THR A 42 0.36 -12.16 -2.04
N ALA A 43 -0.13 -12.34 -3.27
CA ALA A 43 0.23 -11.47 -4.39
C ALA A 43 -0.30 -10.04 -4.17
N ILE A 44 -1.55 -9.92 -3.70
CA ILE A 44 -2.16 -8.62 -3.38
C ILE A 44 -1.40 -7.92 -2.24
N LEU A 45 -0.97 -8.67 -1.22
CA LEU A 45 -0.15 -8.14 -0.13
C LEU A 45 1.18 -7.57 -0.63
N LEU A 46 1.89 -8.31 -1.48
CA LEU A 46 3.16 -7.87 -2.04
C LEU A 46 3.01 -6.61 -2.89
N ILE A 47 2.03 -6.61 -3.81
CA ILE A 47 1.76 -5.46 -4.69
C ILE A 47 1.36 -4.24 -3.85
N SER A 48 0.45 -4.41 -2.90
CA SER A 48 -0.01 -3.31 -2.04
C SER A 48 1.13 -2.78 -1.16
N GLY A 49 1.98 -3.65 -0.63
CA GLY A 49 3.17 -3.27 0.13
C GLY A 49 4.16 -2.45 -0.70
N PHE A 50 4.41 -2.87 -1.94
CA PHE A 50 5.28 -2.14 -2.85
C PHE A 50 4.71 -0.75 -3.20
N ILE A 51 3.41 -0.66 -3.50
CA ILE A 51 2.72 0.62 -3.75
C ILE A 51 2.78 1.53 -2.51
N ALA A 52 2.52 0.98 -1.31
CA ALA A 52 2.60 1.73 -0.06
C ALA A 52 4.00 2.31 0.17
N LEU A 53 5.05 1.52 -0.08
CA LEU A 53 6.44 1.97 0.03
C LEU A 53 6.74 3.12 -0.95
N LEU A 54 6.39 2.95 -2.23
CA LEU A 54 6.62 3.97 -3.25
C LEU A 54 5.88 5.27 -2.97
N THR A 55 4.60 5.18 -2.60
CA THR A 55 3.79 6.36 -2.29
C THR A 55 4.23 7.06 -1.02
N LEU A 56 4.68 6.32 0.00
CA LEU A 56 5.30 6.91 1.19
C LEU A 56 6.56 7.70 0.84
N ILE A 57 7.48 7.11 0.08
CA ILE A 57 8.71 7.78 -0.37
C ILE A 57 8.35 9.02 -1.20
N HIS A 58 7.39 8.90 -2.11
CA HIS A 58 6.93 10.02 -2.92
C HIS A 58 6.33 11.14 -2.06
N LEU A 59 5.54 10.81 -1.05
CA LEU A 59 4.96 11.78 -0.12
C LEU A 59 6.05 12.51 0.68
N VAL A 60 7.05 11.79 1.18
CA VAL A 60 8.22 12.35 1.87
C VAL A 60 8.97 13.34 0.96
N ASN A 61 9.17 12.97 -0.31
CA ASN A 61 9.79 13.85 -1.31
C ASN A 61 8.98 15.13 -1.56
N LEU A 62 7.65 15.03 -1.64
CA LEU A 62 6.76 16.20 -1.81
C LEU A 62 6.79 17.15 -0.61
N VAL A 63 7.09 16.66 0.59
CA VAL A 63 7.25 17.47 1.82
C VAL A 63 8.60 18.22 1.83
N GLY A 64 9.49 17.96 0.87
CA GLY A 64 10.78 18.64 0.72
C GLY A 64 11.98 17.85 1.27
N LEU A 65 11.74 16.68 1.85
CA LEU A 65 12.79 15.73 2.22
C LEU A 65 13.18 14.93 0.97
N ASN A 66 14.00 15.55 0.11
CA ASN A 66 14.47 14.92 -1.13
C ASN A 66 15.38 13.72 -0.80
N THR A 67 14.88 12.50 -1.00
CA THR A 67 15.61 11.25 -0.72
C THR A 67 16.67 10.90 -1.79
N GLY A 68 16.86 11.74 -2.81
CA GLY A 68 17.71 11.43 -3.97
C GLY A 68 18.62 12.57 -4.47
N ARG A 69 18.78 13.67 -3.72
CA ARG A 69 19.68 14.76 -4.13
C ARG A 69 21.11 14.48 -3.68
N PHE A 70 21.76 13.53 -4.34
CA PHE A 70 23.21 13.47 -4.36
C PHE A 70 23.71 14.52 -5.35
N ARG A 71 24.73 15.25 -4.92
CA ARG A 71 25.24 16.48 -5.51
C ARG A 71 25.61 16.34 -6.98
#